data_AF-A0A7J4Q5Q5-F1
#
_entry.id   AF-A0A7J4Q5Q5-F1
#
_cell.length_a   1.000
_cell.length_b   1.000
_cell.length_c   1.000
_cell.angle_alpha   90.00
_cell.angle_beta   90.00
_cell.angle_gamma   90.00
#
_symmetry.space_group_name_H-M   'P 1'
#
loop_
_entity.id
_entity.type
_entity.pdbx_description
1 polymer ?
#
loop_
_entity_poly.entity_id
_entity_poly.type
_entity_poly.pdbx_seq_one_letter_code
_entity_poly.pdbx_strand_id
1 'polypeptide(L)'
;MALVGAFIGIAILLSIGTQILGNSVQDCSNLADYDASLTTQVDGTWAGACESQNVQTQNAYSLLMIVLIVVAAVVILTVVKLL
;
A
#
# COMPACT_ATOMS: atom_id res chain seq x y z
N MET A 1 -16.12 -23.90 1.33
CA MET A 1 -14.94 -23.80 2.23
C MET A 1 -13.60 -23.62 1.50
N ALA A 2 -13.33 -24.31 0.37
CA ALA A 2 -12.10 -24.09 -0.40
C ALA A 2 -11.91 -22.65 -0.94
N LEU A 3 -13.02 -21.99 -1.34
CA LEU A 3 -13.01 -20.58 -1.75
C LEU A 3 -12.56 -19.62 -0.65
N VAL A 4 -12.82 -19.94 0.63
CA VAL A 4 -12.42 -19.10 1.76
C VAL A 4 -10.91 -19.18 2.00
N GLY A 5 -10.31 -20.37 1.87
CA GLY A 5 -8.86 -20.57 2.03
C GLY A 5 -8.04 -19.88 0.95
N ALA A 6 -8.46 -19.95 -0.31
CA ALA A 6 -7.83 -19.21 -1.41
C ALA A 6 -7.90 -17.69 -1.19
N PHE A 7 -9.00 -17.22 -0.60
CA PHE A 7 -9.20 -15.80 -0.30
C PHE A 7 -8.27 -15.26 0.78
N ILE A 8 -8.10 -16.03 1.86
CA ILE A 8 -7.16 -15.71 2.94
C ILE A 8 -5.73 -15.66 2.38
N GLY A 9 -5.36 -16.58 1.50
CA GLY A 9 -4.05 -16.57 0.83
C GLY A 9 -3.81 -15.31 0.01
N ILE A 10 -4.79 -14.88 -0.79
CA ILE A 10 -4.69 -13.65 -1.60
C ILE A 10 -4.64 -12.40 -0.71
N ALA A 11 -5.45 -12.35 0.35
CA ALA A 11 -5.46 -11.24 1.29
C ALA A 11 -4.11 -11.07 2.02
N ILE A 12 -3.47 -12.18 2.41
CA ILE A 12 -2.15 -12.17 3.05
C ILE A 12 -1.07 -11.73 2.05
N LEU A 13 -1.08 -12.26 0.83
CA LEU A 13 -0.11 -11.88 -0.21
C LEU A 13 -0.22 -10.40 -0.59
N LEU A 14 -1.44 -9.87 -0.69
CA LEU A 14 -1.68 -8.44 -0.90
C LEU A 14 -1.26 -7.60 0.31
N SER A 15 -1.51 -8.06 1.53
CA SER A 15 -1.11 -7.35 2.76
C SER A 15 0.41 -7.30 2.95
N ILE A 16 1.14 -8.33 2.54
CA ILE A 16 2.61 -8.35 2.58
C ILE A 16 3.19 -7.54 1.41
N GLY A 17 2.64 -7.71 0.20
CA GLY A 17 3.08 -6.95 -0.98
C GLY A 17 2.90 -5.44 -0.80
N THR A 18 1.82 -5.03 -0.13
CA THR A 18 1.63 -3.63 0.27
C THR A 18 2.65 -3.21 1.31
N GLN A 19 2.86 -3.95 2.41
CA GLN A 19 3.87 -3.62 3.43
C GLN A 19 5.28 -3.42 2.86
N ILE A 20 5.67 -4.26 1.90
CA ILE A 20 6.96 -4.13 1.21
C ILE A 20 6.97 -2.87 0.35
N LEU A 21 5.92 -2.60 -0.43
CA LEU A 21 5.80 -1.34 -1.18
C LEU A 21 5.87 -0.13 -0.25
N GLY A 22 5.20 -0.19 0.90
CA GLY A 22 5.21 0.86 1.93
C GLY A 22 6.59 1.11 2.52
N ASN A 23 7.41 0.08 2.70
CA ASN A 23 8.79 0.22 3.18
C ASN A 23 9.74 0.73 2.09
N SER A 24 9.49 0.37 0.83
CA SER A 24 10.28 0.83 -0.32
C SER A 24 10.03 2.29 -0.71
N VAL A 25 8.89 2.89 -0.34
CA VAL A 25 8.64 4.34 -0.58
C VAL A 25 9.10 5.25 0.57
N GLN A 26 9.43 4.72 1.74
CA GLN A 26 9.64 5.55 2.94
C GLN A 26 11.05 6.11 3.10
N ASP A 27 12.06 5.56 2.44
CA ASP A 27 13.45 5.99 2.64
C ASP A 27 14.11 6.52 1.36
N CYS A 28 13.77 7.77 1.01
CA CYS A 28 14.43 8.49 -0.07
C CYS A 28 15.84 8.97 0.32
N SER A 29 16.30 8.74 1.55
CA SER A 29 17.58 9.28 2.06
C SER A 29 18.83 8.62 1.47
N ASN A 30 18.67 7.44 0.89
CA ASN A 30 19.75 6.70 0.23
C ASN A 30 20.02 7.16 -1.22
N LEU A 31 19.29 8.16 -1.72
CA LEU A 31 19.51 8.71 -3.06
C LEU A 31 20.65 9.74 -3.04
N ALA A 32 21.50 9.69 -4.08
CA ALA A 32 22.65 10.60 -4.21
C ALA A 32 22.25 12.09 -4.34
N ASP A 33 21.02 12.37 -4.78
CA ASP A 33 20.44 13.71 -4.88
C ASP A 33 19.65 14.13 -3.63
N TYR A 34 19.62 13.30 -2.57
CA TYR A 34 18.88 13.61 -1.36
C TYR A 34 19.64 14.63 -0.50
N ASP A 35 19.03 15.80 -0.34
CA ASP A 35 19.56 16.86 0.53
C ASP A 35 18.80 16.89 1.86
N ALA A 36 19.47 16.46 2.93
CA ALA A 36 18.92 16.42 4.29
C ALA A 36 18.72 17.83 4.91
N SER A 37 19.23 18.89 4.27
CA SER A 37 19.06 20.27 4.72
C SER A 37 17.78 20.93 4.18
N LEU A 38 17.16 20.36 3.15
CA LEU A 38 15.89 20.84 2.61
C LEU A 38 14.70 20.12 3.25
N THR A 39 13.63 20.87 3.53
CA THR A 39 12.35 20.33 4.01
C THR A 39 11.56 19.60 2.93
N THR A 40 11.89 19.85 1.66
CA THR A 40 11.27 19.26 0.46
C THR A 40 12.34 19.18 -0.63
N GLN A 41 12.48 18.03 -1.27
CA GLN A 41 13.48 17.82 -2.31
C GLN A 41 13.14 18.61 -3.58
N VAL A 42 14.17 19.01 -4.33
CA VAL A 42 14.00 19.87 -5.51
C VAL A 42 13.27 19.13 -6.63
N ASP A 43 12.24 19.76 -7.19
CA ASP A 43 11.47 19.24 -8.33
C ASP A 43 12.37 18.95 -9.53
N GLY A 44 12.23 17.76 -10.12
CA GLY A 44 13.05 17.28 -11.24
C GLY A 44 14.27 16.44 -10.82
N THR A 45 14.59 16.36 -9.54
CA THR A 45 15.56 15.38 -9.00
C THR A 45 14.91 14.03 -8.74
N TRP A 46 15.71 12.98 -8.69
CA TRP A 46 15.22 11.64 -8.34
C TRP A 46 14.68 11.58 -6.91
N ALA A 47 15.24 12.38 -6.00
CA ALA A 47 14.77 12.50 -4.62
C ALA A 47 13.39 13.21 -4.54
N GLY A 48 13.16 14.26 -5.34
CA GLY A 48 11.85 14.92 -5.47
C GLY A 48 10.77 14.00 -6.06
N ALA A 49 11.12 13.17 -7.05
CA ALA A 49 10.20 12.17 -7.59
C ALA A 49 9.86 11.08 -6.55
N CYS A 50 10.84 10.67 -5.74
CA CYS A 50 10.65 9.72 -4.65
C CYS A 50 9.70 10.28 -3.57
N GLU A 51 9.90 11.53 -3.13
CA GLU A 51 9.05 12.17 -2.14
C GLU A 51 7.60 12.35 -2.63
N SER A 52 7.43 12.77 -3.89
CA SER A 52 6.12 12.91 -4.54
C SER A 52 5.39 11.57 -4.69
N GLN A 53 6.09 10.50 -5.10
CA GLN A 53 5.52 9.16 -5.18
C GLN A 53 5.21 8.59 -3.79
N ASN A 54 5.95 8.96 -2.75
CA ASN A 54 5.69 8.51 -1.39
C ASN A 54 4.37 9.08 -0.88
N VAL A 55 4.09 10.37 -1.14
CA VAL A 55 2.79 11.00 -0.83
C VAL A 55 1.65 10.33 -1.60
N GLN A 56 1.85 10.04 -2.89
CA GLN A 56 0.85 9.35 -3.71
C GLN A 56 0.60 7.92 -3.23
N THR A 57 1.65 7.21 -2.84
CA THR A 57 1.57 5.84 -2.31
C THR A 57 0.86 5.80 -0.96
N GLN A 58 1.09 6.77 -0.07
CA GLN A 58 0.34 6.88 1.19
C GLN A 58 -1.17 7.06 0.96
N ASN A 59 -1.56 7.88 -0.03
CA ASN A 59 -2.97 8.06 -0.38
C ASN A 59 -3.58 6.77 -0.96
N ALA A 60 -2.83 6.04 -1.80
CA ALA A 60 -3.26 4.72 -2.29
C ALA A 60 -3.40 3.69 -1.16
N TYR A 61 -2.54 3.77 -0.14
CA TYR A 61 -2.57 2.91 1.04
C TYR A 61 -3.82 3.08 1.89
N SER A 62 -4.26 4.32 2.09
CA SER A 62 -5.52 4.63 2.80
C SER A 62 -6.72 4.01 2.08
N LEU A 63 -6.76 4.11 0.74
CA LEU A 63 -7.81 3.50 -0.07
C LEU A 63 -7.78 1.97 -0.02
N LEU A 64 -6.59 1.36 0.00
CA LEU A 64 -6.42 -0.10 0.04
C LEU A 64 -6.97 -0.71 1.33
N MET A 65 -6.80 -0.03 2.47
CA MET A 65 -7.40 -0.44 3.74
C MET A 65 -8.93 -0.47 3.67
N ILE A 66 -9.55 0.56 3.08
CA ILE A 66 -11.00 0.65 2.92
C ILE A 66 -11.51 -0.47 2.00
N VAL A 67 -10.82 -0.72 0.89
CA VAL A 67 -11.19 -1.79 -0.06
C VAL A 67 -11.16 -3.16 0.61
N LEU A 68 -10.13 -3.46 1.41
CA LEU A 68 -10.03 -4.73 2.14
C LEU A 68 -11.20 -4.94 3.12
N ILE A 69 -11.65 -3.88 3.80
CA ILE A 69 -12.79 -3.93 4.72
C ILE A 69 -14.10 -4.18 3.95
N VAL A 70 -14.35 -3.46 2.86
CA VAL A 70 -15.57 -3.62 2.04
C VAL A 70 -15.64 -5.05 1.48
N VAL A 71 -14.52 -5.55 0.99
CA VAL A 71 -14.41 -6.90 0.44
C VAL A 71 -14.65 -7.96 1.53
N ALA A 72 -14.07 -7.80 2.73
CA ALA A 72 -14.34 -8.69 3.86
C ALA A 72 -15.84 -8.71 4.22
N ALA A 73 -16.51 -7.55 4.22
CA ALA A 73 -17.94 -7.44 4.48
C ALA A 73 -18.79 -8.17 3.42
N VAL A 74 -18.46 -8.02 2.12
CA VAL A 74 -19.15 -8.73 1.04
C VAL A 74 -18.98 -10.25 1.17
N VAL A 75 -17.78 -10.72 1.53
CA VAL A 75 -17.53 -12.16 1.74
C VAL A 75 -18.36 -12.70 2.90
N ILE A 76 -18.41 -12.00 4.04
CA ILE A 76 -19.26 -12.41 5.18
C ILE A 76 -20.73 -12.50 4.73
N LEU A 77 -21.23 -11.49 4.02
CA LEU A 77 -22.62 -11.46 3.55
C LEU A 77 -22.93 -12.59 2.55
N THR A 78 -21.99 -12.96 1.68
CA THR A 78 -22.18 -14.08 0.74
C THR A 78 -22.19 -15.44 1.45
N VAL A 79 -21.33 -15.63 2.46
CA VAL A 79 -21.31 -16.87 3.26
C VAL A 79 -22.57 -16.99 4.11
N VAL A 80 -23.02 -15.90 4.74
CA VAL A 80 -24.25 -15.90 5.56
C VAL A 80 -25.51 -16.13 4.72
N LYS A 81 -25.55 -15.66 3.46
CA LYS A 81 -26.70 -15.92 2.55
C LYS A 81 -26.71 -17.32 1.94
N LEU A 82 -25.57 -18.02 1.93
CA LEU A 82 -25.43 -19.36 1.35
C LEU A 82 -25.54 -20.48 2.41
N LEU A 83 -25.66 -20.13 3.70
CA LEU A 83 -26.05 -20.99 4.81
C LEU A 83 -27.55 -20.81 5.09
#